data_AF-A0A2N1D3E1-F1
#
_entry.id   AF-A0A2N1D3E1-F1
#
_cell.length_a   1.000
_cell.length_b   1.000
_cell.length_c   1.000
_cell.angle_alpha   90.00
_cell.angle_beta   90.00
_cell.angle_gamma   90.00
#
_symmetry.space_group_name_H-M   'P 1'
#
loop_
_entity.id
_entity.type
_entity.pdbx_description
1 polymer ?
#
loop_
_entity_poly.entity_id
_entity_poly.type
_entity_poly.pdbx_seq_one_letter_code
_entity_poly.pdbx_strand_id
1 'polypeptide(L)'
;MAVITRYVVEHKGVEKFVSADKKEADQYDKMLDVADNLSEYIEGKGFKIEAKVLEELSIMLSKNKDSLGKLLKGITADTLLAEEKADVVTLDKKKA
;
A
#
# COMPACT_ATOMS: atom_id res chain seq x y z
N MET A 1 -21.40 -13.45 -28.53
CA MET A 1 -21.71 -13.20 -27.11
C MET A 1 -20.39 -13.13 -26.37
N ALA A 2 -20.05 -12.01 -25.72
CA ALA A 2 -18.77 -11.83 -25.03
C ALA A 2 -18.95 -12.10 -23.53
N VAL A 3 -18.16 -13.02 -22.98
CA VAL A 3 -18.06 -13.26 -21.54
C VAL A 3 -16.82 -12.52 -21.05
N ILE A 4 -16.97 -11.68 -20.02
CA ILE A 4 -15.88 -10.89 -19.44
C ILE A 4 -15.73 -11.33 -17.98
N THR A 5 -14.55 -11.87 -17.65
CA THR A 5 -14.18 -12.18 -16.27
C THR A 5 -13.57 -10.93 -15.63
N ARG A 6 -14.05 -10.56 -14.44
CA ARG A 6 -13.52 -9.45 -13.66
C ARG A 6 -13.25 -9.93 -12.24
N TYR A 7 -12.14 -9.47 -11.68
CA TYR A 7 -11.73 -9.68 -10.30
C TYR A 7 -11.93 -8.37 -9.56
N VAL A 8 -12.80 -8.40 -8.55
CA VAL A 8 -13.11 -7.26 -7.69
C VAL A 8 -12.39 -7.46 -6.37
N VAL A 9 -11.65 -6.45 -5.94
CA VAL A 9 -10.96 -6.43 -4.66
C VAL A 9 -11.69 -5.44 -3.75
N GLU A 10 -12.27 -5.99 -2.68
CA GLU A 10 -13.03 -5.26 -1.67
C GLU A 10 -12.17 -5.08 -0.42
N HIS A 11 -12.23 -3.89 0.18
CA HIS A 11 -11.56 -3.59 1.44
C HIS A 11 -12.56 -2.93 2.40
N LYS A 12 -12.77 -3.53 3.56
CA LYS A 12 -13.77 -3.08 4.56
C LYS A 12 -15.18 -2.87 3.98
N GLY A 13 -15.58 -3.72 3.02
CA GLY A 13 -16.88 -3.65 2.35
C GLY A 13 -17.02 -2.54 1.30
N VAL A 14 -15.90 -1.92 0.89
CA VAL A 14 -15.85 -0.96 -0.22
C VAL A 14 -15.01 -1.54 -1.36
N GLU A 15 -15.56 -1.52 -2.57
CA GLU A 15 -14.85 -1.90 -3.79
C GLU A 15 -13.68 -0.92 -4.03
N LYS A 16 -12.43 -1.38 -3.86
CA LYS A 16 -11.23 -0.53 -4.02
C LYS A 16 -10.55 -0.72 -5.37
N PHE A 17 -10.65 -1.90 -5.98
CA PHE A 17 -9.98 -2.19 -7.24
C PHE A 17 -10.71 -3.25 -8.06
N VAL A 18 -10.80 -3.05 -9.37
CA VAL A 18 -11.39 -4.02 -10.31
C VAL A 18 -10.43 -4.21 -11.47
N SER A 19 -9.96 -5.44 -11.69
CA SER A 19 -9.10 -5.79 -12.83
C SER A 19 -9.65 -6.98 -13.60
N ALA A 20 -9.29 -7.09 -14.87
CA ALA A 20 -9.55 -8.27 -15.69
C ALA A 20 -8.51 -9.39 -15.42
N ASP A 21 -7.40 -9.05 -14.77
CA ASP A 21 -6.26 -9.94 -14.52
C ASP A 21 -6.22 -10.44 -13.08
N LYS A 22 -6.24 -11.77 -12.91
CA LYS A 22 -6.22 -12.43 -11.60
C LYS A 22 -4.97 -12.06 -10.79
N LYS A 23 -3.81 -11.98 -11.45
CA LYS A 23 -2.52 -11.69 -10.78
C LYS A 23 -2.48 -10.30 -10.18
N GLU A 24 -2.98 -9.30 -10.89
CA GLU A 24 -3.05 -7.93 -10.38
C GLU A 24 -4.01 -7.84 -9.20
N ALA A 25 -5.15 -8.52 -9.27
CA ALA A 25 -6.09 -8.60 -8.16
C ALA A 25 -5.46 -9.27 -6.92
N ASP A 26 -4.77 -10.41 -7.08
CA ASP A 26 -4.04 -11.10 -6.00
C ASP A 26 -2.94 -10.22 -5.37
N GLN A 27 -2.20 -9.45 -6.18
CA GLN A 27 -1.17 -8.54 -5.68
C GLN A 27 -1.76 -7.36 -4.91
N TYR A 28 -2.87 -6.79 -5.42
CA TYR A 28 -3.55 -5.68 -4.78
C TYR A 28 -4.23 -6.12 -3.47
N ASP A 29 -4.85 -7.30 -3.45
CA ASP A 29 -5.42 -7.94 -2.26
C ASP A 29 -4.36 -8.13 -1.17
N LYS A 30 -3.20 -8.70 -1.53
CA LYS A 30 -2.08 -8.88 -0.60
C LYS A 30 -1.51 -7.56 -0.09
N MET A 31 -1.52 -6.50 -0.89
CA MET A 31 -1.09 -5.17 -0.47
C MET A 31 -2.09 -4.58 0.54
N LEU A 32 -3.38 -4.70 0.27
CA LEU A 32 -4.45 -4.24 1.16
C LEU A 32 -4.45 -4.98 2.50
N ASP A 33 -4.21 -6.29 2.50
CA ASP A 33 -4.10 -7.09 3.74
C ASP A 33 -2.96 -6.59 4.64
N VAL A 34 -1.80 -6.26 4.06
CA VAL A 34 -0.67 -5.68 4.79
C VAL A 34 -1.00 -4.26 5.31
N ALA A 35 -1.69 -3.45 4.50
CA ALA A 35 -2.15 -2.13 4.93
C ALA A 35 -3.16 -2.23 6.08
N ASP A 36 -4.07 -3.21 6.06
CA ASP A 36 -5.05 -3.38 7.14
C ASP A 36 -4.37 -3.77 8.45
N ASN A 37 -3.49 -4.78 8.40
CA ASN A 37 -2.69 -5.19 9.56
C ASN A 37 -1.86 -4.04 10.15
N LEU A 38 -1.28 -3.17 9.31
CA LEU A 38 -0.56 -1.99 9.75
C LEU A 38 -1.48 -0.93 10.37
N SER A 39 -2.66 -0.73 9.80
CA SER A 39 -3.67 0.20 10.33
C SER A 39 -4.13 -0.23 11.71
N GLU A 40 -4.51 -1.51 11.86
CA GLU A 40 -4.91 -2.10 13.14
C GLU A 40 -3.78 -2.05 14.17
N TYR A 41 -2.53 -2.28 13.75
CA TYR A 41 -1.38 -2.14 14.63
C TYR A 41 -1.19 -0.71 15.14
N ILE A 42 -1.35 0.30 14.27
CA ILE A 42 -1.22 1.71 14.63
C ILE A 42 -2.37 2.15 15.55
N GLU A 43 -3.61 1.74 15.24
CA GLU A 43 -4.77 1.99 16.10
C GLU A 43 -4.61 1.31 17.47
N GLY A 44 -4.13 0.06 17.48
CA GLY A 44 -3.85 -0.72 18.70
C GLY A 44 -2.73 -0.13 19.57
N LYS A 45 -1.83 0.67 18.98
CA LYS A 45 -0.80 1.45 19.72
C LYS A 45 -1.35 2.73 20.36
N GLY A 46 -2.64 3.03 20.18
CA GLY A 46 -3.31 4.19 20.78
C GLY A 46 -3.11 5.49 19.99
N PHE A 47 -2.57 5.41 18.77
CA PHE A 47 -2.54 6.55 17.86
C PHE A 47 -3.92 6.71 17.21
N LYS A 48 -4.72 7.65 17.73
CA LYS A 48 -5.94 8.08 17.07
C LYS A 48 -5.59 9.03 15.93
N ILE A 49 -5.43 8.46 14.74
CA ILE A 49 -5.24 9.18 13.49
C ILE A 49 -6.60 9.20 12.76
N GLU A 50 -6.85 10.22 11.94
CA GLU A 50 -8.03 10.24 11.08
C GLU A 50 -8.03 9.03 10.14
N ALA A 51 -9.17 8.35 9.98
CA ALA A 51 -9.29 7.11 9.21
C ALA A 51 -8.74 7.23 7.77
N LYS A 52 -8.90 8.39 7.14
CA LYS A 52 -8.36 8.67 5.80
C LYS A 52 -6.83 8.71 5.79
N VAL A 53 -6.24 9.32 6.80
CA VAL A 53 -4.77 9.42 6.95
C VAL A 53 -4.20 8.07 7.34
N LEU A 54 -4.88 7.31 8.21
CA LEU A 54 -4.50 5.95 8.57
C LEU A 54 -4.50 5.03 7.33
N GLU A 55 -5.56 5.08 6.52
CA GLU A 55 -5.65 4.30 5.28
C GLU A 55 -4.52 4.67 4.30
N GLU A 56 -4.29 5.96 4.07
CA GLU A 56 -3.21 6.43 3.17
C GLU A 56 -1.82 6.04 3.68
N LEU A 57 -1.58 6.20 4.99
CA LEU A 57 -0.31 5.84 5.63
C LEU A 57 -0.06 4.34 5.51
N SER A 58 -1.06 3.52 5.84
CA SER A 58 -0.93 2.07 5.79
C SER A 58 -0.79 1.54 4.38
N ILE A 59 -1.46 2.13 3.40
CA ILE A 59 -1.25 1.82 1.97
C ILE A 59 0.18 2.18 1.57
N MET A 60 0.68 3.37 1.93
CA MET A 60 2.05 3.78 1.62
C MET A 60 3.08 2.81 2.24
N LEU A 61 2.87 2.45 3.51
CA LEU A 61 3.69 1.49 4.22
C LEU A 61 3.64 0.08 3.57
N SER A 62 2.47 -0.37 3.14
CA SER A 62 2.31 -1.68 2.48
C SER A 62 3.02 -1.76 1.11
N LYS A 63 3.05 -0.65 0.35
CA LYS A 63 3.81 -0.53 -0.89
C LYS A 63 5.31 -0.60 -0.63
N ASN A 64 5.74 0.00 0.47
CA ASN A 64 7.14 0.10 0.87
C ASN A 64 7.54 -0.99 1.88
N LYS A 65 6.87 -2.15 1.87
CA LYS A 65 7.11 -3.24 2.85
C LYS A 65 8.59 -3.66 2.92
N ASP A 66 9.28 -3.65 1.79
CA ASP A 66 10.69 -4.03 1.68
C ASP A 66 11.59 -3.00 2.37
N SER A 67 11.32 -1.72 2.12
CA SER A 67 11.97 -0.58 2.77
C SER A 67 11.69 -0.55 4.28
N LEU A 68 10.45 -0.84 4.70
CA LEU A 68 10.12 -1.01 6.13
C LEU A 68 10.83 -2.20 6.78
N GLY A 69 10.91 -3.33 6.08
CA GLY A 69 11.64 -4.50 6.57
C GLY A 69 13.13 -4.20 6.78
N LYS A 70 13.72 -3.40 5.89
CA LYS A 70 15.08 -2.88 6.05
C LYS A 70 15.19 -1.90 7.24
N LEU A 71 14.23 -0.99 7.39
CA LEU A 71 14.18 -0.03 8.50
C LEU A 71 14.15 -0.74 9.86
N LEU A 72 13.30 -1.77 9.99
CA LEU A 72 13.18 -2.58 11.22
C LEU A 72 14.44 -3.41 11.50
N LYS A 73 15.27 -3.71 10.49
CA LYS A 73 16.57 -4.38 10.64
C LYS A 73 17.69 -3.44 11.10
N GLY A 74 17.40 -2.16 11.34
CA GLY A 74 18.36 -1.17 11.82
C GLY A 74 19.03 -0.35 10.72
N ILE A 75 18.53 -0.43 9.47
CA ILE A 75 18.95 0.49 8.41
C ILE A 75 18.27 1.84 8.66
N THR A 76 19.05 2.92 8.57
CA THR A 76 18.53 4.27 8.84
C THR A 76 17.62 4.74 7.70
N ALA A 77 16.64 5.58 8.05
CA ALA A 77 15.75 6.19 7.06
C ALA A 77 16.52 6.96 5.98
N ASP A 78 17.62 7.63 6.34
CA ASP A 78 18.50 8.33 5.39
C ASP A 78 19.07 7.39 4.31
N THR A 79 19.53 6.20 4.70
CA THR A 79 20.07 5.20 3.75
C THR A 79 18.97 4.64 2.86
N LEU A 80 17.78 4.41 3.40
CA LEU A 80 16.64 3.91 2.62
C LEU A 80 16.08 4.94 1.66
N LEU A 81 15.97 6.19 2.08
CA LEU A 81 15.56 7.29 1.22
C LEU A 81 16.61 7.60 0.14
N ALA A 82 17.89 7.28 0.39
CA ALA A 82 18.94 7.35 -0.62
C ALA A 82 18.87 6.19 -1.63
N GLU A 83 18.53 4.96 -1.19
CA GLU A 83 18.29 3.80 -2.05
C GLU A 83 16.96 3.92 -2.84
N GLU A 84 15.86 4.35 -2.20
CA GLU A 84 14.56 4.58 -2.86
C GLU A 84 14.55 5.79 -3.78
N LYS A 85 15.48 6.74 -3.64
CA LYS A 85 15.66 7.76 -4.69
C LYS A 85 16.08 7.16 -6.04
N ALA A 86 16.55 5.91 -6.08
CA ALA A 86 16.86 5.20 -7.31
C ALA A 86 15.70 4.34 -7.85
N ASP A 87 14.73 3.98 -7.02
CA ASP A 87 13.63 3.08 -7.35
C ASP A 87 12.38 3.58 -6.60
N VAL A 88 11.33 4.02 -7.31
CA VAL A 88 10.17 4.85 -6.88
C VAL A 88 10.51 6.33 -6.58
N VAL A 89 10.23 7.32 -7.44
CA VAL A 89 9.05 7.51 -8.28
C VAL A 89 9.39 8.49 -9.41
N THR A 90 9.14 8.13 -10.67
CA THR A 90 8.63 9.13 -11.62
C THR A 90 7.23 9.52 -11.15
N LEU A 91 7.16 10.34 -10.10
CA LEU A 91 5.98 11.15 -9.85
C LEU A 91 5.98 12.12 -11.01
N ASP A 92 5.12 11.83 -12.00
CA ASP A 92 4.68 12.82 -12.97
C ASP A 92 4.45 14.12 -12.21
N LYS A 93 5.40 15.05 -12.36
CA LYS A 93 5.21 16.45 -12.07
C LYS A 93 4.07 16.88 -12.98
N LYS A 94 2.83 16.78 -12.51
CA LYS A 94 1.75 17.54 -13.12
C LYS A 94 2.03 19.00 -12.78
N LYS A 95 2.79 19.57 -13.72
CA LYS A 95 3.23 20.93 -13.86
C LYS A 95 2.02 21.85 -13.74
N ALA A 96 2.21 22.88 -12.90
CA ALA A 96 1.63 24.24 -12.93
C ALA A 96 0.19 24.40 -13.40
#